data_AF-A0A957IE18-F1
#
_entry.id   AF-A0A957IE18-F1
#
_cell.length_a   1.000
_cell.length_b   1.000
_cell.length_c   1.000
_cell.angle_alpha   90.00
_cell.angle_beta   90.00
_cell.angle_gamma   90.00
#
_symmetry.space_group_name_H-M   'P 1'
#
loop_
_entity.id
_entity.type
_entity.pdbx_description
1 polymer ?
#
loop_
_entity_poly.entity_id
_entity_poly.type
_entity_poly.pdbx_seq_one_letter_code
_entity_poly.pdbx_strand_id
1 'polypeptide(L)'
;EDPANGFLPSIGEITTYRPPAGPGVRVDDGIETGTAVSPYYDPMLAKIITWGRDRAEAIRKMQRALHDTVILGVQTNIPYLLAILAEPHFQAGQTSTNYLTQHMDTWPLVGTREDEDWLAAVIFEFLQGGGKRVGGTAVTDESQAQYDPWNETVPWRNV
;
A
#
# COMPACT_ATOMS: atom_id res chain seq x y z
N GLU A 1 4.70 -5.57 -0.36
CA GLU A 1 5.74 -6.21 -1.23
C GLU A 1 5.81 -5.47 -2.55
N ASP A 2 6.97 -5.52 -3.19
CA ASP A 2 7.22 -4.97 -4.52
C ASP A 2 7.36 -6.09 -5.57
N PRO A 3 6.29 -6.43 -6.32
CA PRO A 3 6.34 -7.47 -7.36
C PRO A 3 7.35 -7.21 -8.48
N ALA A 4 7.64 -5.95 -8.76
CA ALA A 4 8.60 -5.58 -9.82
C ALA A 4 10.03 -5.95 -9.39
N ASN A 5 10.34 -5.77 -8.10
CA ASN A 5 11.64 -6.10 -7.53
C ASN A 5 11.64 -7.48 -6.84
N GLY A 6 11.05 -8.50 -7.48
CA GLY A 6 11.09 -9.88 -6.98
C GLY A 6 10.30 -10.12 -5.69
N PHE A 7 9.22 -9.38 -5.47
CA PHE A 7 8.34 -9.46 -4.28
C PHE A 7 9.05 -9.13 -2.96
N LEU A 8 10.12 -8.32 -3.00
CA LEU A 8 10.78 -7.90 -1.78
C LEU A 8 9.81 -7.17 -0.83
N PRO A 9 9.89 -7.41 0.49
CA PRO A 9 9.16 -6.63 1.46
C PRO A 9 9.49 -5.14 1.32
N SER A 10 8.46 -4.29 1.29
CA SER A 10 8.64 -2.84 1.34
C SER A 10 8.50 -2.40 2.79
N ILE A 11 9.62 -1.95 3.35
CA ILE A 11 9.69 -1.41 4.72
C ILE A 11 9.55 0.11 4.69
N GLY A 12 9.03 0.69 5.76
CA GLY A 12 8.86 2.14 5.87
C GLY A 12 7.62 2.51 6.66
N GLU A 13 7.32 3.80 6.72
CA GLU A 13 6.11 4.31 7.37
C GLU A 13 5.01 4.52 6.34
N ILE A 14 3.78 4.11 6.69
CA ILE A 14 2.60 4.38 5.87
C ILE A 14 2.21 5.84 6.06
N THR A 15 2.56 6.69 5.11
CA THR A 15 2.31 8.15 5.21
C THR A 15 0.85 8.51 4.96
N THR A 16 0.09 7.65 4.29
CA THR A 16 -1.35 7.81 4.10
C THR A 16 -1.98 6.45 3.89
N TYR A 17 -3.05 6.17 4.64
CA TYR A 17 -3.91 5.00 4.44
C TYR A 17 -5.37 5.41 4.28
N ARG A 18 -5.99 4.97 3.18
CA ARG A 18 -7.44 5.03 2.97
C ARG A 18 -7.92 3.67 2.45
N PRO A 19 -8.60 2.87 3.28
CA PRO A 19 -9.19 1.62 2.83
C PRO A 19 -10.36 1.89 1.87
N PRO A 20 -10.65 0.95 0.94
CA PRO A 20 -11.83 1.04 0.11
C PRO A 20 -13.10 0.78 0.94
N ALA A 21 -14.22 1.30 0.46
CA ALA A 21 -15.52 1.10 1.08
C ALA A 21 -16.62 0.91 0.02
N GLY A 22 -17.73 0.27 0.42
CA GLY A 22 -18.91 0.16 -0.42
C GLY A 22 -19.62 -1.18 -0.30
N PRO A 23 -20.76 -1.35 -0.99
CA PRO A 23 -21.56 -2.56 -0.91
C PRO A 23 -20.79 -3.82 -1.36
N GLY A 24 -20.72 -4.80 -0.47
CA GLY A 24 -20.02 -6.05 -0.74
C GLY A 24 -18.50 -5.94 -0.70
N VAL A 25 -17.94 -4.89 -0.10
CA VAL A 25 -16.50 -4.75 0.19
C VAL A 25 -16.31 -4.88 1.71
N ARG A 26 -15.36 -5.73 2.11
CA ARG A 26 -14.89 -5.87 3.49
C ARG A 26 -13.37 -5.70 3.49
N VAL A 27 -12.87 -5.00 4.49
CA VAL A 27 -11.43 -4.81 4.70
C VAL A 27 -11.11 -5.33 6.10
N ASP A 28 -10.15 -6.26 6.17
CA ASP A 28 -9.53 -6.67 7.43
C ASP A 28 -8.10 -6.12 7.42
N ASP A 29 -7.88 -5.05 8.18
CA ASP A 29 -6.59 -4.37 8.31
C ASP A 29 -6.16 -4.32 9.78
N GLY A 30 -4.86 -4.09 9.99
CA GLY A 30 -4.26 -3.83 11.31
C GLY A 30 -3.32 -2.63 11.25
N ILE A 31 -3.53 -1.76 10.27
CA ILE A 31 -2.67 -0.64 9.93
C ILE A 31 -3.48 0.65 9.89
N GLU A 32 -2.81 1.76 10.13
CA GLU A 32 -3.33 3.11 10.01
C GLU A 32 -2.26 4.06 9.46
N THR A 33 -2.65 5.30 9.15
CA THR A 33 -1.67 6.33 8.77
C THR A 33 -0.69 6.55 9.92
N GLY A 34 0.62 6.53 9.62
CA GLY A 34 1.71 6.56 10.60
C GLY A 34 2.20 5.18 11.05
N THR A 35 1.58 4.08 10.61
CA THR A 35 2.05 2.73 10.96
C THR A 35 3.40 2.42 10.30
N ALA A 36 4.36 1.97 11.11
CA ALA A 36 5.65 1.51 10.63
C ALA A 36 5.60 0.03 10.20
N VAL A 37 5.95 -0.23 8.94
CA VAL A 37 6.11 -1.57 8.37
C VAL A 37 7.52 -2.08 8.67
N SER A 38 7.59 -3.03 9.58
CA SER A 38 8.82 -3.63 10.10
C SER A 38 9.36 -4.75 9.18
N PRO A 39 10.69 -4.98 9.15
CA PRO A 39 11.29 -6.11 8.45
C PRO A 39 11.14 -7.45 9.20
N TYR A 40 10.68 -7.43 10.45
CA TYR A 40 10.71 -8.61 11.33
C TYR A 40 9.49 -9.52 11.19
N TYR A 41 8.43 -9.05 10.53
CA TYR A 41 7.17 -9.77 10.35
C TYR A 41 6.79 -9.84 8.87
N ASP A 42 5.79 -10.66 8.58
CA ASP A 42 5.19 -10.74 7.24
C ASP A 42 4.68 -9.36 6.78
N PRO A 43 5.03 -8.87 5.57
CA PRO A 43 4.61 -7.57 5.04
C PRO A 43 3.11 -7.47 4.68
N MET A 44 2.25 -8.32 5.24
CA MET A 44 0.81 -8.30 5.00
C MET A 44 0.17 -7.05 5.65
N LEU A 45 -0.28 -6.11 4.81
CA LEU A 45 -0.87 -4.84 5.26
C LEU A 45 -2.37 -4.95 5.56
N ALA A 46 -3.15 -5.49 4.62
CA ALA A 46 -4.60 -5.59 4.70
C ALA A 46 -5.12 -6.71 3.80
N LYS A 47 -6.31 -7.23 4.14
CA LYS A 47 -7.07 -8.16 3.30
C LYS A 47 -8.31 -7.45 2.79
N ILE A 48 -8.37 -7.23 1.48
CA ILE A 48 -9.56 -6.68 0.81
C ILE A 48 -10.35 -7.85 0.26
N ILE A 49 -11.63 -7.93 0.63
CA ILE A 49 -12.52 -9.03 0.31
C ILE A 49 -13.76 -8.45 -0.37
N THR A 50 -14.13 -8.98 -1.52
CA THR A 50 -15.31 -8.52 -2.25
C THR A 50 -16.27 -9.65 -2.57
N TRP A 51 -17.57 -9.36 -2.47
CA TRP A 51 -18.64 -10.29 -2.77
C TRP A 51 -19.59 -9.73 -3.84
N GLY A 52 -20.00 -10.60 -4.76
CA GLY A 52 -20.97 -10.32 -5.81
C GLY A 52 -21.84 -11.55 -6.09
N ARG A 53 -22.92 -11.37 -6.85
CA ARG A 53 -23.84 -12.47 -7.19
C ARG A 53 -23.20 -13.53 -8.07
N ASP A 54 -22.21 -13.12 -8.86
CA ASP A 54 -21.42 -13.99 -9.71
C ASP A 54 -19.93 -13.57 -9.67
N ARG A 55 -19.09 -14.41 -10.28
CA ARG A 55 -17.64 -14.19 -10.33
C ARG A 55 -17.27 -12.86 -10.98
N ALA A 56 -17.96 -12.50 -12.06
CA ALA A 56 -17.65 -11.29 -12.82
C ALA A 56 -17.98 -10.03 -12.00
N GLU A 57 -19.09 -10.03 -11.25
CA GLU A 57 -19.45 -8.96 -10.31
C GLU A 57 -18.43 -8.85 -9.17
N ALA A 58 -18.01 -9.97 -8.59
CA ALA A 58 -16.98 -9.98 -7.55
C ALA A 58 -15.65 -9.42 -8.07
N ILE A 59 -15.21 -9.81 -9.28
CA ILE A 59 -13.99 -9.26 -9.91
C ILE A 59 -14.11 -7.76 -10.12
N ARG A 60 -15.22 -7.28 -10.70
CA ARG A 60 -15.43 -5.83 -10.93
C ARG A 60 -15.38 -5.03 -9.63
N LYS A 61 -15.99 -5.55 -8.56
CA LYS A 61 -15.92 -4.94 -7.23
C LYS A 61 -14.51 -4.95 -6.67
N MET A 62 -13.76 -6.05 -6.82
CA MET A 62 -12.37 -6.13 -6.39
C MET A 62 -11.49 -5.11 -7.13
N GLN A 63 -11.61 -5.03 -8.45
CA GLN A 63 -10.87 -4.03 -9.24
C GLN A 63 -11.18 -2.62 -8.76
N ARG A 64 -12.46 -2.31 -8.53
CA ARG A 64 -12.86 -1.00 -8.00
C ARG A 64 -12.28 -0.75 -6.61
N ALA A 65 -12.38 -1.71 -5.70
CA ALA A 65 -11.85 -1.60 -4.34
C ALA A 65 -10.33 -1.39 -4.35
N LEU A 66 -9.60 -2.12 -5.18
CA LEU A 66 -8.15 -1.94 -5.33
C LEU A 66 -7.79 -0.56 -5.91
N HIS A 67 -8.57 -0.04 -6.87
CA HIS A 67 -8.38 1.32 -7.38
C HIS A 67 -8.69 2.42 -6.37
N ASP A 68 -9.70 2.21 -5.51
CA ASP A 68 -10.09 3.17 -4.47
C ASP A 68 -9.17 3.11 -3.22
N THR A 69 -8.35 2.06 -3.10
CA THR A 69 -7.39 1.88 -2.00
C THR A 69 -6.22 2.85 -2.15
N VAL A 70 -5.95 3.64 -1.11
CA VAL A 70 -4.77 4.51 -1.08
C VAL A 70 -3.83 4.05 0.03
N ILE A 71 -2.61 3.67 -0.34
CA ILE A 71 -1.50 3.39 0.58
C ILE A 71 -0.27 4.10 0.02
N LEU A 72 0.26 5.07 0.77
CA LEU A 72 1.46 5.81 0.41
C LEU A 72 2.57 5.55 1.44
N GLY A 73 3.83 5.78 1.04
CA GLY A 73 5.02 5.58 1.87
C GLY A 73 5.67 4.19 1.75
N VAL A 74 4.94 3.20 1.24
CA VAL A 74 5.43 1.85 0.95
C VAL A 74 4.93 1.34 -0.40
N GLN A 75 5.69 0.46 -1.04
CA GLN A 75 5.28 -0.23 -2.26
C GLN A 75 4.30 -1.36 -1.94
N THR A 76 3.27 -1.48 -2.79
CA THR A 76 2.22 -2.49 -2.66
C THR A 76 2.13 -3.35 -3.91
N ASN A 77 1.60 -4.56 -3.75
CA ASN A 77 1.33 -5.47 -4.86
C ASN A 77 0.00 -5.16 -5.59
N ILE A 78 -0.67 -4.05 -5.28
CA ILE A 78 -1.96 -3.66 -5.88
C ILE A 78 -1.92 -3.67 -7.43
N PRO A 79 -0.90 -3.12 -8.11
CA PRO A 79 -0.84 -3.17 -9.57
C PRO A 79 -0.79 -4.60 -10.13
N TYR A 80 -0.07 -5.49 -9.45
CA TYR A 80 0.02 -6.91 -9.82
C TYR A 80 -1.30 -7.64 -9.61
N LEU A 81 -2.01 -7.36 -8.51
CA LEU A 81 -3.34 -7.92 -8.27
C LEU A 81 -4.36 -7.45 -9.31
N LEU A 82 -4.31 -6.17 -9.71
CA LEU A 82 -5.14 -5.63 -10.79
C LEU A 82 -4.87 -6.33 -12.13
N ALA A 83 -3.61 -6.64 -12.42
CA ALA A 83 -3.22 -7.41 -13.61
C ALA A 83 -3.86 -8.81 -13.63
N ILE A 84 -3.75 -9.53 -12.51
CA ILE A 84 -4.32 -10.87 -12.37
C ILE A 84 -5.84 -10.82 -12.59
N LEU A 85 -6.52 -9.83 -12.01
CA LEU A 85 -7.97 -9.66 -12.17
C LEU A 85 -8.38 -9.32 -13.61
N ALA A 86 -7.49 -8.72 -14.40
CA ALA A 86 -7.72 -8.40 -15.80
C ALA A 86 -7.44 -9.57 -16.76
N GLU A 87 -6.76 -10.62 -16.31
CA GLU A 87 -6.36 -11.74 -17.17
C GLU A 87 -7.55 -12.66 -17.51
N PRO A 88 -7.77 -13.02 -18.80
CA PRO A 88 -8.95 -13.78 -19.23
C PRO A 88 -9.13 -15.17 -18.62
N HIS A 89 -8.08 -15.97 -18.47
CA HIS A 89 -8.13 -17.30 -17.83
C HIS A 89 -8.46 -17.18 -16.34
N PHE A 90 -7.92 -16.17 -15.63
CA PHE A 90 -8.33 -15.87 -14.27
C PHE A 90 -9.83 -15.53 -14.23
N GLN A 91 -10.31 -14.63 -15.08
CA GLN A 91 -11.73 -14.27 -15.14
C GLN A 91 -12.63 -15.48 -15.43
N ALA A 92 -12.18 -16.39 -16.30
CA ALA A 92 -12.86 -17.65 -16.61
C ALA A 92 -12.78 -18.71 -15.49
N GLY A 93 -11.99 -18.47 -14.43
CA GLY A 93 -11.78 -19.42 -13.34
C GLY A 93 -10.87 -20.60 -13.69
N GLN A 94 -10.09 -20.48 -14.77
CA GLN A 94 -9.19 -21.50 -15.29
C GLN A 94 -7.80 -21.38 -14.63
N THR A 95 -7.75 -21.52 -13.31
CA THR A 95 -6.52 -21.32 -12.52
C THR A 95 -5.96 -22.64 -12.01
N SER A 96 -4.62 -22.74 -11.97
CA SER A 96 -3.87 -23.84 -11.35
C SER A 96 -2.78 -23.28 -10.43
N THR A 97 -2.07 -24.13 -9.70
CA THR A 97 -0.91 -23.70 -8.88
C THR A 97 0.22 -23.09 -9.70
N ASN A 98 0.30 -23.39 -11.00
CA ASN A 98 1.32 -22.87 -11.89
C ASN A 98 0.83 -21.66 -12.71
N TYR A 99 -0.39 -21.16 -12.43
CA TYR A 99 -1.05 -20.15 -13.23
C TYR A 99 -0.21 -18.88 -13.41
N LEU A 100 0.36 -18.35 -12.32
CA LEU A 100 1.15 -17.12 -12.37
C LEU A 100 2.41 -17.28 -13.21
N THR A 101 3.12 -18.40 -13.09
CA THR A 101 4.29 -18.72 -13.93
C THR A 101 3.93 -18.85 -15.41
N GLN A 102 2.70 -19.26 -15.73
CA GLN A 102 2.28 -19.45 -17.12
C GLN A 102 1.74 -18.16 -17.78
N HIS A 103 1.07 -17.31 -17.01
CA HIS A 103 0.31 -16.18 -17.55
C HIS A 103 0.85 -14.81 -17.14
N MET A 104 1.69 -14.74 -16.10
CA MET A 104 2.15 -13.49 -15.49
C MET A 104 3.67 -13.36 -15.43
N ASP A 105 4.42 -14.27 -16.07
CA ASP A 105 5.89 -14.27 -16.11
C ASP A 105 6.48 -13.00 -16.77
N THR A 106 5.74 -12.45 -17.73
CA THR A 106 6.13 -11.23 -18.46
C THR A 106 5.50 -9.95 -17.89
N TRP A 107 4.78 -10.04 -16.77
CA TRP A 107 4.27 -8.85 -16.10
C TRP A 107 5.44 -7.93 -15.74
N PRO A 108 5.39 -6.63 -16.07
CA PRO A 108 6.59 -5.79 -16.11
C PRO A 108 7.33 -5.78 -14.77
N LEU A 109 8.57 -6.28 -14.81
CA LEU A 109 9.50 -6.28 -13.68
C LEU A 109 10.10 -4.90 -13.40
N VAL A 110 9.81 -3.90 -14.22
CA VAL A 110 9.97 -2.48 -13.87
C VAL A 110 8.91 -1.74 -14.67
N GLY A 111 7.83 -1.33 -14.01
CA GLY A 111 6.92 -0.33 -14.55
C GLY A 111 7.30 0.99 -13.93
N THR A 112 8.13 1.79 -14.60
CA THR A 112 8.07 3.24 -14.42
C THR A 112 6.63 3.62 -14.76
N ARG A 113 5.76 3.82 -13.76
CA ARG A 113 4.78 4.90 -13.93
C ARG A 113 5.67 6.10 -14.12
N GLU A 114 5.84 6.50 -15.37
CA GLU A 114 6.69 7.63 -15.72
C GLU A 114 6.31 8.75 -14.75
N ASP A 115 7.32 9.36 -14.11
CA ASP A 115 7.13 10.38 -13.08
C ASP A 115 6.13 11.48 -13.50
N GLU A 116 5.89 11.61 -14.82
CA GLU A 116 4.85 12.37 -15.50
C GLU A 116 3.43 12.17 -14.96
N ASP A 117 2.98 10.96 -14.64
CA ASP A 117 1.62 10.72 -14.12
C ASP A 117 1.45 11.31 -12.71
N TRP A 118 2.47 11.15 -11.87
CA TRP A 118 2.51 11.74 -10.54
C TRP A 118 2.69 13.25 -10.61
N LEU A 119 3.51 13.76 -11.54
CA LEU A 119 3.62 15.18 -11.83
C LEU A 119 2.28 15.76 -12.27
N ALA A 120 1.54 15.07 -13.16
CA ALA A 120 0.25 15.52 -13.63
C ALA A 120 -0.79 15.57 -12.51
N ALA A 121 -0.79 14.57 -11.62
CA ALA A 121 -1.65 14.57 -10.43
C ALA A 121 -1.29 15.71 -9.45
N VAL A 122 0.00 15.93 -9.18
CA VAL A 122 0.49 17.03 -8.33
C VAL A 122 0.18 18.39 -8.95
N ILE A 123 0.39 18.57 -10.26
CA ILE A 123 0.06 19.78 -11.00
C ILE A 123 -1.45 20.02 -10.97
N PHE A 124 -2.26 18.98 -11.21
CA PHE A 124 -3.71 19.10 -11.15
C PHE A 124 -4.18 19.52 -9.77
N GLU A 125 -3.65 18.94 -8.70
CA GLU A 125 -3.96 19.34 -7.34
C GLU A 125 -3.47 20.76 -7.02
N PHE A 126 -2.28 21.15 -7.49
CA PHE A 126 -1.76 22.51 -7.37
C PHE A 126 -2.63 23.55 -8.11
N LEU A 127 -3.15 23.19 -9.28
CA LEU A 127 -4.00 24.07 -10.10
C LEU A 127 -5.43 24.17 -9.54
N GLN A 128 -5.97 23.09 -8.97
CA GLN A 128 -7.33 23.04 -8.42
C GLN A 128 -7.39 23.55 -6.97
N GLY A 129 -6.30 23.37 -6.21
CA GLY A 129 -6.16 23.82 -4.83
C GLY A 129 -5.31 25.09 -4.76
N GLY A 130 -5.92 26.26 -4.91
CA GLY A 130 -5.28 27.55 -4.71
C GLY A 130 -4.38 27.56 -3.46
N GLY A 131 -3.07 27.68 -3.69
CA GLY A 131 -1.98 27.39 -2.76
C GLY A 131 -2.29 27.62 -1.28
N LYS A 132 -2.44 26.52 -0.54
CA LYS A 132 -2.09 26.55 0.88
C LYS A 132 -0.57 26.51 0.97
N ARG A 133 0.02 27.67 1.28
CA ARG A 133 1.44 27.81 1.57
C ARG A 133 1.85 26.75 2.59
N VAL A 134 2.65 25.77 2.16
CA VAL A 134 3.46 24.99 3.09
C VAL A 134 4.51 25.96 3.59
N GLY A 135 4.31 26.48 4.81
CA GLY A 135 5.31 27.27 5.50
C GLY A 135 6.57 26.42 5.62
N GLY A 136 7.64 26.83 4.96
CA GLY A 136 8.94 26.22 5.15
C GLY A 136 9.39 26.47 6.59
N THR A 137 9.40 25.42 7.40
CA THR A 137 10.14 25.47 8.66
C THR A 137 11.60 25.19 8.32
N ALA A 138 12.41 26.23 8.45
CA ALA A 138 13.86 26.12 8.41
C ALA A 138 14.31 25.08 9.45
N VAL A 139 15.19 24.18 9.03
CA VAL A 139 15.93 23.32 9.96
C VAL A 139 16.87 24.23 10.75
N THR A 140 16.50 24.53 11.99
CA THR A 140 17.43 25.05 12.99
C THR A 140 17.88 23.88 13.86
N ASP A 141 19.16 23.56 13.75
CA ASP A 141 19.89 22.71 14.67
C ASP A 141 19.95 23.40 16.04
N GLU A 142 19.10 22.98 16.97
CA GLU A 142 19.31 23.25 18.39
C GLU A 142 19.10 21.96 19.19
N SER A 143 20.24 21.43 19.61
CA SER A 143 20.38 20.42 20.65
C SER A 143 19.85 20.94 21.98
N GLN A 144 18.76 20.37 22.47
CA GLN A 144 18.50 20.28 23.91
C GLN A 144 17.91 18.91 24.24
N ALA A 145 18.63 18.17 25.07
CA ALA A 145 18.25 16.87 25.59
C ALA A 145 16.90 16.96 26.31
N GLN A 146 15.88 16.37 25.71
CA GLN A 146 14.55 16.23 26.29
C GLN A 146 14.60 15.12 27.34
N TYR A 147 14.19 15.47 28.56
CA TYR A 147 14.05 14.56 29.69
C TYR A 147 13.34 13.25 29.31
N ASP A 148 13.99 12.11 29.55
CA ASP A 148 13.51 10.76 29.25
C ASP A 148 13.29 9.98 30.56
N PRO A 149 12.04 9.64 30.93
CA PRO A 149 11.73 8.91 32.15
C PRO A 149 12.08 7.41 32.09
N TRP A 150 12.58 6.90 30.95
CA TRP A 150 12.91 5.48 30.76
C TRP A 150 14.39 5.13 30.97
N ASN A 151 15.24 6.14 31.21
CA ASN A 151 16.67 5.93 31.47
C ASN A 151 17.00 5.80 32.98
N GLU A 152 16.00 5.84 33.87
CA GLU A 152 16.17 5.76 35.34
C GLU A 152 15.56 4.49 35.99
N THR A 153 15.20 3.45 35.23
CA THR A 153 14.68 2.24 35.88
C THR A 153 15.81 1.29 36.30
N VAL A 154 16.06 1.23 37.61
CA VAL A 154 16.84 0.18 38.28
C VAL A 154 16.39 -1.22 37.83
N PRO A 155 17.32 -2.16 37.53
CA PRO A 155 16.95 -3.50 37.11
C PRO A 155 16.24 -4.26 38.23
N TRP A 156 15.11 -4.87 37.90
CA TRP A 156 14.36 -5.78 38.77
C TRP A 156 15.26 -6.91 39.27
N ARG A 157 15.37 -7.06 40.60
CA ARG A 157 16.05 -8.19 41.24
C ARG A 157 15.01 -9.26 41.56
N ASN A 158 15.19 -10.46 41.02
CA ASN A 158 14.47 -11.64 41.45
C ASN A 158 14.96 -12.04 42.85
N VAL A 159 14.03 -12.11 43.81
CA VAL A 159 14.18 -12.87 45.06
C VAL A 159 13.20 -14.03 44.99
#